data_AF-A0A815YV59-F1
#
_entry.id   AF-A0A815YV59-F1
#
_cell.length_a   1.000
_cell.length_b   1.000
_cell.length_c   1.000
_cell.angle_alpha   90.00
_cell.angle_beta   90.00
_cell.angle_gamma   90.00
#
_symmetry.space_group_name_H-M   'P 1'
#
loop_
_entity.id
_entity.type
_entity.pdbx_description
1 polymer ?
#
loop_
_entity_poly.entity_id
_entity_poly.type
_entity_poly.pdbx_seq_one_letter_code
_entity_poly.pdbx_strand_id
1 'polypeptide(L)'
;MSSSDTDETPTISFLISNKKKRLLVIDGYIYQQNKSTAKLCSVLDQDELTTVKKNLQSQKVDVSNEFINDTWQRVYKIHFLKQNLTTCFDCRRFFYYYQKGFSDQGLDCHEVVFFWRLKRMIEITSNAIRQQISNIETRRLEREVKEILDDFSGDETLKENLLQGKRVDLAEELKRVRQVQEKLEKFIEALSTEK
;
A
#
# COMPACT_ATOMS: atom_id res chain seq x y z
N MET A 1 29.93 58.22 46.31
CA MET A 1 28.82 58.65 45.44
C MET A 1 28.33 57.42 44.71
N SER A 2 27.16 56.98 45.12
CA SER A 2 26.34 55.88 44.58
C SER A 2 25.72 56.25 43.24
N SER A 3 25.62 55.27 42.32
CA SER A 3 24.54 55.05 41.32
C SER A 3 24.97 53.84 40.47
N SER A 4 24.84 52.60 40.97
CA SER A 4 23.68 51.71 40.81
C SER A 4 23.30 51.43 39.35
N ASP A 5 23.99 50.46 38.75
CA ASP A 5 23.53 49.67 37.61
C ASP A 5 22.23 48.95 38.01
N THR A 6 21.10 49.39 37.48
CA THR A 6 19.84 48.65 37.56
C THR A 6 19.72 47.75 36.34
N ASP A 7 20.25 46.55 36.47
CA ASP A 7 19.98 45.43 35.56
C ASP A 7 18.55 44.93 35.88
N GLU A 8 17.55 45.60 35.31
CA GLU A 8 16.15 45.23 35.46
C GLU A 8 15.88 43.90 34.73
N THR A 9 15.81 42.81 35.49
CA THR A 9 15.30 41.53 34.96
C THR A 9 13.90 41.74 34.38
N PRO A 10 13.66 41.37 33.11
CA PRO A 10 12.38 41.64 32.45
C PRO A 10 11.23 40.95 33.20
N THR A 11 10.24 41.73 33.62
CA THR A 11 9.09 41.26 34.40
C THR A 11 8.29 40.21 33.62
N ILE A 12 7.69 39.23 34.31
CA ILE A 12 6.86 38.18 33.69
C ILE A 12 5.72 38.79 32.83
N SER A 13 5.15 39.92 33.26
CA SER A 13 4.18 40.71 32.50
C SER A 13 4.72 41.21 31.15
N PHE A 14 5.97 41.69 31.13
CA PHE A 14 6.65 42.10 29.90
C PHE A 14 6.83 40.91 28.96
N LEU A 15 7.26 39.75 29.46
CA LEU A 15 7.42 38.53 28.65
C LEU A 15 6.10 38.02 28.08
N ILE A 16 5.00 38.07 28.84
CA ILE A 16 3.66 37.66 28.38
C ILE A 16 3.12 38.65 27.33
N SER A 17 3.28 39.95 27.55
CA SER A 17 2.90 40.99 26.59
C SER A 17 3.68 40.85 25.28
N ASN A 18 4.98 40.58 25.38
CA ASN A 18 5.87 40.37 24.25
C ASN A 18 5.49 39.08 23.48
N LYS A 19 5.18 37.99 24.18
CA LYS A 19 4.67 36.74 23.57
C LYS A 19 3.31 36.92 22.87
N LYS A 20 2.38 37.67 23.48
CA LYS A 20 1.06 37.95 22.90
C LYS A 20 1.17 38.84 21.66
N LYS A 21 2.02 39.87 21.70
CA LYS A 21 2.36 40.69 20.54
C LYS A 21 2.98 39.83 19.42
N ARG A 22 3.96 38.96 19.73
CA ARG A 22 4.60 38.04 18.76
C ARG A 22 3.61 37.12 18.04
N LEU A 23 2.59 36.60 18.72
CA LEU A 23 1.54 35.76 18.09
C LEU A 23 0.62 36.58 17.19
N LEU A 24 0.06 37.70 17.69
CA LEU A 24 -0.88 38.53 16.93
C LEU A 24 -0.25 39.11 15.65
N VAL A 25 1.04 39.46 15.72
CA VAL A 25 1.84 40.02 14.63
C VAL A 25 1.93 39.07 13.44
N ILE A 26 2.07 37.77 13.71
CA ILE A 26 2.39 36.79 12.68
C ILE A 26 1.15 36.01 12.23
N ASP A 27 0.17 35.83 13.12
CA ASP A 27 -1.14 35.26 12.74
C ASP A 27 -1.84 36.13 11.68
N GLY A 28 -1.73 37.46 11.78
CA GLY A 28 -2.29 38.39 10.78
C GLY A 28 -1.63 38.29 9.40
N TYR A 29 -0.31 38.12 9.34
CA TYR A 29 0.41 37.96 8.08
C TYR A 29 0.25 36.56 7.48
N ILE A 30 0.25 35.50 8.30
CA ILE A 30 -0.05 34.12 7.87
C ILE A 30 -1.45 34.05 7.26
N TYR A 31 -2.44 34.73 7.86
CA TYR A 31 -3.79 34.80 7.29
C TYR A 31 -3.83 35.50 5.93
N GLN A 32 -3.09 36.60 5.79
CA GLN A 32 -2.99 37.31 4.51
C GLN A 32 -2.26 36.49 3.44
N GLN A 33 -1.16 35.82 3.77
CA GLN A 33 -0.39 35.02 2.81
C GLN A 33 -1.10 33.72 2.40
N ASN A 34 -1.83 33.07 3.31
CA ASN A 34 -2.69 31.92 2.96
C ASN A 34 -3.77 32.30 1.94
N LYS A 35 -4.24 33.56 1.95
CA LYS A 35 -5.19 34.07 0.96
C LYS A 35 -4.55 34.32 -0.42
N SER A 36 -3.23 34.54 -0.45
CA SER A 36 -2.45 34.88 -1.65
C SER A 36 -1.88 33.67 -2.42
N THR A 37 -2.14 32.43 -1.97
CA THR A 37 -1.56 31.17 -2.52
C THR A 37 -0.03 31.14 -2.62
N ALA A 38 0.69 32.06 -1.97
CA ALA A 38 2.14 32.16 -2.02
C ALA A 38 2.78 31.21 -0.99
N LYS A 39 3.77 30.43 -1.43
CA LYS A 39 4.56 29.54 -0.58
C LYS A 39 5.30 30.38 0.45
N LEU A 40 5.03 30.16 1.73
CA LEU A 40 5.65 30.89 2.82
C LEU A 40 7.17 30.60 2.84
N CYS A 41 8.00 31.65 2.84
CA CYS A 41 9.45 31.54 2.91
C CYS A 41 9.98 31.64 4.35
N SER A 42 11.09 30.97 4.62
CA SER A 42 11.75 30.97 5.94
C SER A 42 12.41 32.31 6.29
N VAL A 43 12.64 33.15 5.28
CA VAL A 43 13.19 34.51 5.37
C VAL A 43 12.22 35.46 4.68
N LEU A 44 11.92 36.59 5.33
CA LEU A 44 11.07 37.64 4.76
C LEU A 44 11.89 38.48 3.78
N ASP A 45 11.32 38.72 2.61
CA ASP A 45 11.84 39.73 1.68
C ASP A 45 11.52 41.17 2.18
N GLN A 46 12.15 42.20 1.61
CA GLN A 46 11.93 43.59 2.01
C GLN A 46 10.47 44.05 1.84
N ASP A 47 9.81 43.61 0.78
CA ASP A 47 8.39 43.92 0.51
C ASP A 47 7.47 43.21 1.52
N GLU A 48 7.80 41.96 1.85
CA GLU A 48 7.09 41.18 2.85
C GLU A 48 7.25 41.77 4.25
N LEU A 49 8.47 42.17 4.61
CA LEU A 49 8.79 42.81 5.88
C LEU A 49 8.06 44.14 6.03
N THR A 50 8.00 44.95 4.98
CA THR A 50 7.24 46.20 4.94
C THR A 50 5.74 45.95 5.10
N THR A 51 5.22 44.88 4.49
CA THR A 51 3.83 44.47 4.61
C THR A 51 3.48 44.01 6.02
N VAL A 52 4.32 43.15 6.63
CA VAL A 52 4.19 42.77 8.04
C VAL A 52 4.16 44.03 8.90
N LYS A 53 5.15 44.91 8.77
CA LYS A 53 5.26 46.13 9.58
C LYS A 53 4.03 47.03 9.48
N LYS A 54 3.49 47.28 8.28
CA LYS A 54 2.27 48.07 8.07
C LYS A 54 1.04 47.44 8.73
N ASN A 55 0.91 46.12 8.67
CA ASN A 55 -0.16 45.40 9.36
C ASN A 55 -0.07 45.57 10.89
N LEU A 56 1.14 45.62 11.46
CA LEU A 56 1.34 45.84 12.90
C LEU A 56 0.99 47.26 13.32
N GLN A 57 1.38 48.24 12.50
CA GLN A 57 1.03 49.64 12.73
C GLN A 57 -0.49 49.85 12.70
N SER A 58 -1.21 49.16 11.80
CA SER A 58 -2.68 49.15 11.77
C SER A 58 -3.29 48.60 13.07
N GLN A 59 -2.62 47.64 13.70
CA GLN A 59 -3.00 47.07 15.01
C GLN A 59 -2.44 47.85 16.21
N LYS A 60 -1.88 49.05 16.00
CA LYS A 60 -1.26 49.93 17.03
C LYS A 60 -0.06 49.29 17.74
N VAL A 61 0.67 48.41 17.06
CA VAL A 61 1.91 47.80 17.58
C VAL A 61 3.09 48.32 16.76
N ASP A 62 3.95 49.13 17.38
CA ASP A 62 5.20 49.59 16.77
C ASP A 62 6.36 48.65 17.12
N VAL A 63 7.07 48.18 16.09
CA VAL A 63 8.07 47.10 16.20
C VAL A 63 9.21 47.35 15.21
N SER A 64 10.44 47.06 15.62
CA SER A 64 11.62 47.14 14.76
C SER A 64 11.69 45.99 13.74
N ASN A 65 12.36 46.26 12.61
CA ASN A 65 12.52 45.27 11.54
C ASN A 65 13.33 44.04 12.00
N GLU A 66 14.33 44.24 12.85
CA GLU A 66 15.15 43.16 13.44
C GLU A 66 14.30 42.20 14.29
N PHE A 67 13.43 42.75 15.13
CA PHE A 67 12.55 41.95 15.98
C PHE A 67 11.54 41.12 15.17
N ILE A 68 11.06 41.65 14.05
CA ILE A 68 10.17 40.94 13.13
C ILE A 68 10.90 39.71 12.55
N ASN A 69 12.13 39.89 12.05
CA ASN A 69 12.93 38.80 11.48
C ASN A 69 13.27 37.71 12.51
N ASP A 70 13.68 38.10 13.72
CA ASP A 70 14.00 37.16 14.80
C ASP A 70 12.79 36.32 15.23
N THR A 71 11.61 36.93 15.20
CA THR A 71 10.37 36.25 15.57
C THR A 71 9.83 35.41 14.42
N TRP A 72 9.99 35.88 13.18
CA TRP A 72 9.49 35.24 11.97
C TRP A 72 9.93 33.78 11.85
N GLN A 73 11.22 33.50 12.02
CA GLN A 73 11.75 32.14 11.88
C GLN A 73 11.07 31.15 12.82
N ARG A 74 10.75 31.56 14.05
CA ARG A 74 10.10 30.69 15.04
C ARG A 74 8.67 30.39 14.64
N VAL A 75 7.94 31.40 14.19
CA VAL A 75 6.53 31.21 13.83
C VAL A 75 6.38 30.50 12.49
N TYR A 76 7.23 30.81 11.51
CA TYR A 76 7.35 30.03 10.27
C TYR A 76 7.53 28.55 10.58
N LYS A 77 8.49 28.17 11.45
CA LYS A 77 8.72 26.77 11.84
C LYS A 77 7.48 26.13 12.46
N ILE A 78 6.79 26.82 13.38
CA ILE A 78 5.58 26.28 14.01
C ILE A 78 4.46 26.08 12.99
N HIS A 79 4.24 27.06 12.11
CA HIS A 79 3.21 26.97 11.07
C HIS A 79 3.54 25.88 10.04
N PHE A 80 4.78 25.84 9.57
CA PHE A 80 5.28 24.80 8.67
C PHE A 80 5.06 23.41 9.28
N LEU A 81 5.45 23.20 10.55
CA LEU A 81 5.25 21.92 11.22
C LEU A 81 3.77 21.57 11.36
N LYS A 82 2.91 22.52 11.72
CA LYS A 82 1.46 22.30 11.80
C LYS A 82 0.85 21.92 10.45
N GLN A 83 1.24 22.62 9.38
CA GLN A 83 0.76 22.34 8.02
C GLN A 83 1.19 20.95 7.57
N ASN A 84 2.47 20.60 7.72
CA ASN A 84 2.98 19.28 7.37
C ASN A 84 2.31 18.18 8.19
N LEU A 85 2.07 18.41 9.50
CA LEU A 85 1.34 17.45 10.34
C LEU A 85 -0.07 17.21 9.81
N THR A 86 -0.81 18.26 9.44
CA THR A 86 -2.13 18.12 8.81
C THR A 86 -2.04 17.29 7.52
N THR A 87 -1.07 17.60 6.65
CA THR A 87 -0.83 16.82 5.43
C THR A 87 -0.53 15.35 5.74
N CYS A 88 0.27 15.04 6.77
CA CYS A 88 0.52 13.66 7.19
C CYS A 88 -0.76 12.94 7.65
N PHE A 89 -1.65 13.62 8.39
CA PHE A 89 -2.94 13.04 8.77
C PHE A 89 -3.83 12.77 7.55
N ASP A 90 -3.84 13.68 6.58
CA ASP A 90 -4.62 13.52 5.36
C ASP A 90 -4.04 12.40 4.48
N CYS A 91 -2.72 12.31 4.34
CA CYS A 91 -1.99 11.22 3.66
C CYS A 91 -2.44 9.83 4.13
N ARG A 92 -2.64 9.64 5.44
CA ARG A 92 -3.12 8.38 6.00
C ARG A 92 -4.51 8.02 5.45
N ARG A 93 -5.42 8.99 5.32
CA ARG A 93 -6.75 8.78 4.73
C ARG A 93 -6.65 8.47 3.24
N PHE A 94 -5.71 9.12 2.54
CA PHE A 94 -5.49 8.90 1.11
C PHE A 94 -4.98 7.51 0.76
N PHE A 95 -4.24 6.83 1.65
CA PHE A 95 -3.85 5.43 1.42
C PHE A 95 -5.06 4.53 1.11
N TYR A 96 -6.17 4.72 1.82
CA TYR A 96 -7.40 3.96 1.57
C TYR A 96 -8.03 4.28 0.21
N TYR A 97 -8.09 5.56 -0.17
CA TYR A 97 -8.63 5.98 -1.47
C TYR A 97 -7.76 5.48 -2.64
N TYR A 98 -6.44 5.52 -2.49
CA TYR A 98 -5.51 5.03 -3.49
C TYR A 98 -5.65 3.52 -3.71
N GLN A 99 -5.87 2.75 -2.63
CA GLN A 99 -6.16 1.31 -2.73
C GLN A 99 -7.45 1.01 -3.52
N LYS A 100 -8.42 1.94 -3.53
CA LYS A 100 -9.68 1.81 -4.28
C LYS A 100 -9.59 2.32 -5.72
N GLY A 101 -8.44 2.80 -6.18
CA GLY A 101 -8.22 3.25 -7.55
C GLY A 101 -8.50 4.73 -7.81
N PHE A 102 -8.61 5.55 -6.76
CA PHE A 102 -8.72 7.01 -6.91
C PHE A 102 -7.31 7.62 -6.97
N SER A 103 -6.77 7.80 -8.18
CA SER A 103 -5.40 8.32 -8.41
C SER A 103 -5.34 9.75 -8.96
N ASP A 104 -6.47 10.34 -9.38
CA ASP A 104 -6.48 11.59 -10.18
C ASP A 104 -6.63 12.89 -9.38
N GLN A 105 -6.62 12.83 -8.05
CA GLN A 105 -6.54 14.06 -7.26
C GLN A 105 -5.06 14.35 -7.08
N GLY A 106 -4.59 15.54 -7.49
CA GLY A 106 -3.19 15.97 -7.44
C GLY A 106 -2.58 15.96 -6.03
N LEU A 107 -2.33 14.75 -5.52
CA LEU A 107 -1.97 14.47 -4.14
C LEU A 107 -0.45 14.48 -4.03
N ASP A 108 0.05 15.48 -3.30
CA ASP A 108 1.45 15.66 -2.97
C ASP A 108 1.84 14.77 -1.76
N CYS A 109 1.60 13.46 -1.89
CA CYS A 109 1.96 12.48 -0.86
C CYS A 109 2.68 11.28 -1.48
N HIS A 110 3.96 11.49 -1.80
CA HIS A 110 4.80 10.53 -2.51
C HIS A 110 5.00 9.22 -1.74
N GLU A 111 5.05 9.28 -0.41
CA GLU A 111 5.25 8.14 0.47
C GLU A 111 4.09 7.14 0.36
N VAL A 112 2.85 7.63 0.29
CA VAL A 112 1.65 6.78 0.14
C VAL A 112 1.69 6.00 -1.17
N VAL A 113 2.08 6.68 -2.26
CA VAL A 113 2.22 6.05 -3.58
C VAL A 113 3.34 5.00 -3.55
N PHE A 114 4.48 5.31 -2.93
CA PHE A 114 5.59 4.38 -2.80
C PHE A 114 5.20 3.12 -2.03
N PHE A 115 4.63 3.25 -0.84
CA PHE A 115 4.23 2.10 -0.02
C PHE A 115 3.13 1.26 -0.68
N TRP A 116 2.20 1.90 -1.39
CA TRP A 116 1.21 1.16 -2.16
C TRP A 116 1.84 0.33 -3.28
N ARG A 117 2.78 0.91 -4.04
CA ARG A 117 3.50 0.18 -5.11
C ARG A 117 4.33 -0.97 -4.54
N LEU A 118 5.00 -0.75 -3.42
CA LEU A 118 5.77 -1.78 -2.73
C LEU A 118 4.88 -2.94 -2.27
N LYS A 119 3.75 -2.63 -1.61
CA LYS A 119 2.77 -3.62 -1.21
C LYS A 119 2.26 -4.43 -2.40
N ARG A 120 1.86 -3.75 -3.49
CA ARG A 120 1.37 -4.38 -4.73
C ARG A 120 2.41 -5.31 -5.34
N MET A 121 3.67 -4.88 -5.39
CA MET A 121 4.77 -5.70 -5.90
C MET A 121 4.91 -6.98 -5.07
N ILE A 122 4.96 -6.87 -3.73
CA ILE A 122 5.10 -8.02 -2.83
C ILE A 122 3.92 -9.00 -2.98
N GLU A 123 2.69 -8.50 -3.09
CA GLU A 123 1.51 -9.35 -3.31
C GLU A 123 1.60 -10.14 -4.61
N ILE A 124 2.01 -9.50 -5.71
CA ILE A 124 2.19 -10.17 -7.01
C ILE A 124 3.31 -11.20 -6.93
N THR A 125 4.45 -10.84 -6.35
CA THR A 125 5.59 -11.76 -6.18
C THR A 125 5.22 -12.97 -5.32
N SER A 126 4.49 -12.77 -4.23
CA SER A 126 4.02 -13.87 -3.37
C SER A 126 3.12 -14.84 -4.12
N ASN A 127 2.19 -14.32 -4.92
CA ASN A 127 1.32 -15.14 -5.76
C ASN A 127 2.10 -15.90 -6.84
N ALA A 128 3.07 -15.25 -7.49
CA ALA A 128 3.92 -15.89 -8.48
C ALA A 128 4.73 -17.04 -7.86
N ILE A 129 5.35 -16.82 -6.70
CA ILE A 129 6.11 -17.86 -5.97
C ILE A 129 5.19 -19.02 -5.58
N ARG A 130 3.99 -18.74 -5.06
CA ARG A 130 3.01 -19.78 -4.71
C ARG A 130 2.67 -20.64 -5.93
N GLN A 131 2.41 -20.01 -7.08
CA GLN A 131 2.12 -20.73 -8.32
C GLN A 131 3.32 -21.54 -8.80
N GLN A 132 4.53 -20.99 -8.71
CA GLN A 132 5.75 -21.72 -9.06
C GLN A 132 5.93 -22.97 -8.21
N ILE A 133 5.84 -22.84 -6.88
CA ILE A 133 5.97 -23.97 -5.95
C ILE A 133 4.90 -25.02 -6.23
N SER A 134 3.63 -24.61 -6.36
CA SER A 134 2.53 -25.54 -6.65
C SER A 134 2.78 -26.30 -7.95
N ASN A 135 3.19 -25.61 -9.02
CA ASN A 135 3.44 -26.26 -10.31
C ASN A 135 4.63 -27.21 -10.27
N ILE A 136 5.68 -26.88 -9.51
CA ILE A 136 6.85 -27.74 -9.32
C ILE A 136 6.45 -29.01 -8.56
N GLU A 137 5.75 -28.86 -7.43
CA GLU A 137 5.33 -29.99 -6.61
C GLU A 137 4.31 -30.88 -7.32
N THR A 138 3.34 -30.32 -8.05
CA THR A 138 2.40 -31.10 -8.85
C THR A 138 3.15 -31.97 -9.85
N ARG A 139 4.09 -31.40 -10.62
CA ARG A 139 4.88 -32.15 -11.62
C ARG A 139 5.85 -33.15 -10.98
N ARG A 140 6.31 -32.90 -9.76
CA ARG A 140 7.15 -33.85 -9.00
C ARG A 140 6.31 -35.05 -8.58
N LEU A 141 5.15 -34.78 -7.97
CA LEU A 141 4.22 -35.82 -7.54
C LEU A 141 3.71 -36.66 -8.71
N GLU A 142 3.36 -36.04 -9.84
CA GLU A 142 2.94 -36.75 -11.05
C GLU A 142 4.01 -37.75 -11.54
N ARG A 143 5.30 -37.35 -11.51
CA ARG A 143 6.40 -38.24 -11.87
C ARG A 143 6.57 -39.38 -10.88
N GLU A 144 6.55 -39.06 -9.59
CA GLU A 144 6.70 -40.06 -8.52
C GLU A 144 5.55 -41.09 -8.53
N VAL A 145 4.31 -40.63 -8.70
CA VAL A 145 3.14 -41.51 -8.86
C VAL A 145 3.27 -42.36 -10.11
N LYS A 146 3.75 -41.79 -11.23
CA LYS A 146 3.96 -42.55 -12.46
C LYS A 146 5.02 -43.63 -12.30
N GLU A 147 6.15 -43.30 -11.69
CA GLU A 147 7.24 -44.26 -11.41
C GLU A 147 6.73 -45.43 -10.56
N ILE A 148 5.98 -45.14 -9.48
CA ILE A 148 5.37 -46.18 -8.63
C ILE A 148 4.37 -47.04 -9.41
N LEU A 149 3.55 -46.43 -10.27
CA LEU A 149 2.59 -47.17 -11.09
C LEU A 149 3.29 -48.03 -12.15
N ASP A 150 4.39 -47.55 -12.73
CA ASP A 150 5.20 -48.30 -13.68
C ASP A 150 5.85 -49.51 -12.99
N ASP A 151 6.34 -49.36 -11.76
CA ASP A 151 6.86 -50.45 -10.92
C ASP A 151 5.76 -51.49 -10.62
N PHE A 152 4.57 -51.05 -10.19
CA PHE A 152 3.43 -51.96 -9.97
C PHE A 152 2.94 -52.64 -11.25
N SER A 153 3.11 -52.00 -12.40
CA SER A 153 2.75 -52.60 -13.69
C SER A 153 3.66 -53.78 -14.04
N GLY A 154 4.92 -53.76 -13.58
CA GLY A 154 5.90 -54.82 -13.83
C GLY A 154 5.69 -56.10 -13.02
N ASP A 155 4.99 -56.03 -11.88
CA ASP A 155 4.65 -57.19 -11.05
C ASP A 155 3.24 -57.70 -11.38
N GLU A 156 3.18 -58.80 -12.13
CA GLU A 156 1.92 -59.40 -12.58
C GLU A 156 1.08 -59.94 -11.41
N THR A 157 1.73 -60.44 -10.35
CA THR A 157 1.03 -60.94 -9.16
C THR A 157 0.42 -59.80 -8.34
N LEU A 158 1.14 -58.70 -8.20
CA LEU A 158 0.64 -57.51 -7.52
C LEU A 158 -0.50 -56.87 -8.34
N LYS A 159 -0.36 -56.81 -9.67
CA LYS A 159 -1.40 -56.31 -10.58
C LYS A 159 -2.68 -57.15 -10.48
N GLU A 160 -2.58 -58.47 -10.50
CA GLU A 160 -3.73 -59.37 -10.32
C GLU A 160 -4.41 -59.19 -8.95
N ASN A 161 -3.65 -58.90 -7.90
CA ASN A 161 -4.20 -58.66 -6.55
C ASN A 161 -4.83 -57.27 -6.40
N LEU A 162 -4.26 -56.24 -7.03
CA LEU A 162 -4.77 -54.86 -6.98
C LEU A 162 -5.97 -54.64 -7.89
N LEU A 163 -6.05 -55.35 -9.02
CA LEU A 163 -7.14 -55.25 -9.99
C LEU A 163 -8.26 -56.27 -9.72
N GLN A 164 -8.67 -56.40 -8.45
CA GLN A 164 -9.78 -57.27 -8.06
C GLN A 164 -11.01 -56.45 -7.63
N GLY A 165 -12.19 -57.05 -7.80
CA GLY A 165 -13.42 -56.56 -7.19
C GLY A 165 -14.62 -56.69 -8.11
N LYS A 166 -15.81 -56.54 -7.52
CA LYS A 166 -17.11 -56.82 -8.17
C LYS A 166 -17.29 -56.15 -9.54
N ARG A 167 -16.71 -54.96 -9.75
CA ARG A 167 -16.80 -54.25 -11.04
C ARG A 167 -15.88 -54.84 -12.10
N VAL A 168 -14.72 -55.35 -11.70
CA VAL A 168 -13.78 -56.04 -12.60
C VAL A 168 -14.37 -57.40 -12.99
N ASP A 169 -14.89 -58.14 -12.01
CA ASP A 169 -15.53 -59.44 -12.24
C ASP A 169 -16.71 -59.31 -13.24
N LEU A 170 -17.58 -58.31 -13.01
CA LEU A 170 -18.70 -58.03 -13.90
C LEU A 170 -18.23 -57.61 -15.31
N ALA A 171 -17.17 -56.82 -15.41
CA ALA A 171 -16.61 -56.40 -16.69
C ALA A 171 -16.00 -57.59 -17.46
N GLU A 172 -15.36 -58.52 -16.75
CA GLU A 172 -14.81 -59.75 -17.32
C GLU A 172 -15.94 -60.67 -17.82
N GLU A 173 -17.01 -60.82 -17.04
CA GLU A 173 -18.20 -61.57 -17.42
C GLU A 173 -18.88 -60.95 -18.65
N LEU A 174 -19.06 -59.63 -18.69
CA LEU A 174 -19.56 -58.91 -19.86
C LEU A 174 -18.69 -59.13 -21.11
N LYS A 175 -17.36 -59.16 -20.95
CA LYS A 175 -16.44 -59.46 -22.05
C LYS A 175 -16.61 -60.90 -22.56
N ARG A 176 -16.77 -61.87 -21.66
CA ARG A 176 -17.08 -63.27 -22.01
C ARG A 176 -18.39 -63.36 -22.78
N VAL A 177 -19.46 -62.70 -22.32
CA VAL A 177 -20.76 -62.68 -23.00
C VAL A 177 -20.65 -62.08 -24.39
N ARG A 178 -19.95 -60.95 -24.55
CA ARG A 178 -19.77 -60.31 -25.86
C ARG A 178 -19.02 -61.20 -26.86
N GLN A 179 -17.99 -61.92 -26.41
CA GLN A 179 -17.27 -62.89 -27.26
C GLN A 179 -18.18 -64.03 -27.74
N VAL A 180 -19.10 -64.50 -26.89
CA VAL A 180 -20.08 -65.52 -27.29
C VAL A 180 -21.05 -64.97 -28.32
N GLN A 181 -21.53 -63.74 -28.14
CA GLN A 181 -22.40 -63.07 -29.12
C GLN A 181 -21.71 -62.91 -30.48
N GLU A 182 -20.45 -62.45 -30.53
CA GLU A 182 -19.70 -62.32 -31.79
C GLU A 182 -19.52 -63.68 -32.51
N LYS A 183 -19.30 -64.76 -31.76
CA LYS A 183 -19.21 -66.11 -32.35
C LYS A 183 -20.55 -66.60 -32.87
N LEU A 184 -21.65 -66.29 -32.17
CA LEU A 184 -23.00 -66.64 -32.61
C LEU A 184 -23.40 -65.86 -33.87
N GLU A 185 -23.07 -64.58 -33.95
CA GLU A 185 -23.31 -63.76 -35.15
C GLU A 185 -22.57 -64.33 -36.36
N LYS A 186 -21.28 -64.66 -36.22
CA LYS A 186 -20.50 -65.32 -37.27
C LYS A 186 -21.11 -66.66 -37.70
N PHE A 187 -21.68 -67.41 -36.77
CA PHE A 187 -22.34 -68.67 -37.06
C PHE A 187 -23.68 -68.48 -37.79
N ILE A 188 -24.49 -67.50 -37.39
CA ILE A 188 -25.73 -67.13 -38.07
C ILE A 188 -25.44 -66.66 -39.50
N GLU A 189 -24.40 -65.85 -39.68
CA GLU A 189 -23.97 -65.37 -41.00
C GLU A 189 -23.56 -66.54 -41.90
N ALA A 190 -22.74 -67.46 -41.41
CA ALA A 190 -22.35 -68.68 -42.15
C ALA A 190 -23.56 -69.57 -42.51
N LEU A 191 -24.52 -69.74 -41.59
CA LEU A 191 -25.75 -70.48 -41.87
C LEU A 191 -26.67 -69.78 -42.87
N SER A 192 -26.69 -68.45 -42.90
CA SER A 192 -27.48 -67.67 -43.86
C SER A 192 -26.90 -67.73 -45.28
N THR A 193 -25.59 -67.95 -45.40
CA THR A 193 -24.91 -68.13 -46.69
C THR A 193 -24.99 -69.56 -47.24
N GLU A 194 -25.35 -70.55 -46.41
CA GLU A 194 -25.54 -71.96 -46.82
C GLU A 194 -26.97 -72.30 -47.28
N LYS A 195 -27.93 -71.37 -47.16
CA LYS A 195 -29.30 -71.48 -47.70
C LYS A 195 -29.44 -70.81 -49.05
#